data_AF-A8TSZ5-F1
#
_entry.id   AF-A8TSZ5-F1
#
_cell.length_a   1.000
_cell.length_b   1.000
_cell.length_c   1.000
_cell.angle_alpha   90.00
_cell.angle_beta   90.00
_cell.angle_gamma   90.00
#
_symmetry.space_group_name_H-M   'P 1'
#
loop_
_entity.id
_entity.type
_entity.pdbx_description
1 polymer ?
#
loop_
_entity_poly.entity_id
_entity_poly.type
_entity_poly.pdbx_seq_one_letter_code
_entity_poly.pdbx_strand_id
1 'polypeptide(L)'
;MAALCRIPIALSHNVMLLDRSGDYATVYLGPDRAPAVTRDRATTNHQETVVWPELAKWSRTVERLRVAQEALSDPAMTLQDLTARFLYPPIYSCGTTSPTVYTAIYRPVQGCVDYIWPGKTVRQGFQRFEAMEYTHDYGGLT
;
A
#
# COMPACT_ATOMS: atom_id res chain seq x y z
N MET A 1 9.23 -10.38 -12.36
CA MET A 1 8.01 -11.20 -12.13
C MET A 1 8.30 -12.69 -11.99
N ALA A 2 9.04 -13.31 -12.91
CA ALA A 2 9.23 -14.77 -12.97
C ALA A 2 9.64 -15.44 -11.64
N ALA A 3 10.42 -14.75 -10.79
CA ALA A 3 10.79 -15.25 -9.47
C ALA A 3 9.58 -15.42 -8.54
N LEU A 4 8.74 -14.38 -8.37
CA LEU A 4 7.56 -14.44 -7.50
C LEU A 4 6.62 -15.57 -7.88
N CYS A 5 6.45 -15.83 -9.18
CA CYS A 5 5.52 -16.86 -9.66
C CYS A 5 5.95 -18.31 -9.34
N ARG A 6 7.15 -18.52 -8.81
CA ARG A 6 7.68 -19.84 -8.45
C ARG A 6 7.83 -20.03 -6.95
N ILE A 7 7.66 -18.97 -6.15
CA ILE A 7 7.80 -19.05 -4.70
C ILE A 7 6.57 -19.78 -4.16
N PRO A 8 6.73 -20.87 -3.39
CA PRO A 8 5.61 -21.48 -2.67
C PRO A 8 5.06 -20.50 -1.63
N ILE A 9 3.74 -20.36 -1.57
CA ILE A 9 3.08 -19.38 -0.72
C ILE A 9 2.07 -20.10 0.17
N ALA A 10 2.20 -19.91 1.49
CA ALA A 10 1.33 -20.56 2.47
C ALA A 10 0.00 -19.83 2.71
N LEU A 11 -0.08 -18.53 2.41
CA LEU A 11 -1.24 -17.67 2.66
C LEU A 11 -1.44 -16.69 1.49
N SER A 12 -2.66 -16.22 1.25
CA SER A 12 -2.89 -15.26 0.17
C SER A 12 -2.14 -13.94 0.38
N HIS A 13 -1.45 -13.47 -0.65
CA HIS A 13 -0.71 -12.20 -0.64
C HIS A 13 -1.02 -11.37 -1.89
N ASN A 14 -0.99 -10.05 -1.73
CA ASN A 14 -1.07 -9.10 -2.81
C ASN A 14 0.28 -8.39 -2.90
N VAL A 15 1.00 -8.57 -4.02
CA VAL A 15 2.33 -7.99 -4.21
C VAL A 15 2.30 -7.02 -5.38
N MET A 16 2.53 -5.74 -5.10
CA MET A 16 2.73 -4.73 -6.13
C MET A 16 4.22 -4.51 -6.38
N LEU A 17 4.60 -4.52 -7.65
CA LEU A 17 5.95 -4.27 -8.12
C LEU A 17 5.96 -2.99 -8.94
N LEU A 18 7.01 -2.19 -8.78
CA LEU A 18 7.30 -1.00 -9.59
C LEU A 18 8.82 -0.95 -9.82
N ASP A 19 9.24 -0.81 -11.07
CA ASP A 19 10.65 -0.69 -11.42
C ASP A 19 11.08 0.77 -11.70
N ARG A 20 12.37 0.95 -12.01
CA ARG A 20 12.95 2.27 -12.29
C ARG A 20 12.49 2.89 -13.61
N SER A 21 11.97 2.09 -14.54
CA SER A 21 11.39 2.58 -15.80
C SER A 21 9.95 3.05 -15.64
N GLY A 22 9.31 2.67 -14.53
CA GLY A 22 7.89 2.93 -14.27
C GLY A 22 6.99 1.77 -14.69
N ASP A 23 7.54 0.65 -15.17
CA ASP A 23 6.76 -0.56 -15.39
C ASP A 23 6.36 -1.16 -14.03
N TYR A 24 5.12 -1.64 -13.96
CA TYR A 24 4.52 -2.07 -12.69
C TYR A 24 3.55 -3.21 -12.89
N ALA A 25 3.33 -3.99 -11.85
CA ALA A 25 2.23 -4.94 -11.84
C ALA A 25 1.80 -5.30 -10.43
N THR A 26 0.59 -5.82 -10.35
CA THR A 26 0.06 -6.42 -9.15
C THR A 26 -0.02 -7.93 -9.36
N VAL A 27 0.47 -8.70 -8.39
CA VAL A 27 0.47 -10.16 -8.42
C VAL A 27 -0.33 -10.66 -7.23
N TYR A 28 -1.44 -11.35 -7.51
CA TYR A 28 -2.25 -12.05 -6.52
C TYR A 28 -1.72 -13.49 -6.38
N LEU A 29 -1.24 -13.80 -5.19
CA LEU A 29 -0.66 -15.07 -4.81
C LEU A 29 -1.59 -15.76 -3.81
N GLY A 30 -1.66 -17.08 -3.88
CA GLY A 30 -2.41 -17.87 -2.89
C GLY A 30 -1.98 -19.34 -2.93
N PRO A 31 -2.29 -20.10 -1.86
CA PRO A 31 -2.07 -21.53 -1.86
C PRO A 31 -2.91 -22.20 -2.96
N ASP A 32 -2.37 -23.26 -3.55
CA ASP A 32 -3.07 -24.13 -4.50
C ASP A 32 -3.64 -23.43 -5.75
N ARG A 33 -3.13 -22.25 -6.10
CA ARG A 33 -3.50 -21.53 -7.32
C ARG A 33 -2.28 -21.02 -8.08
N ALA A 34 -2.43 -20.89 -9.39
CA ALA A 34 -1.48 -20.12 -10.17
C ALA A 34 -1.55 -18.64 -9.76
N PRO A 35 -0.39 -17.95 -9.68
CA PRO A 35 -0.33 -16.50 -9.54
C PRO A 35 -1.14 -15.79 -10.63
N ALA A 36 -2.01 -14.84 -10.25
CA ALA A 36 -2.61 -13.93 -11.21
C ALA A 36 -1.79 -12.64 -11.30
N VAL A 37 -1.30 -12.34 -12.50
CA VAL A 37 -0.58 -11.10 -12.79
C VAL A 37 -1.55 -10.13 -13.46
N THR A 38 -1.74 -8.97 -12.86
CA THR A 38 -2.63 -7.90 -13.35
C THR A 38 -1.88 -6.58 -13.51
N ARG A 39 -2.53 -5.61 -14.16
CA ARG A 39 -2.08 -4.21 -14.24
C ARG A 39 -2.90 -3.31 -13.32
N ASP A 40 -3.41 -3.86 -12.22
CA ASP A 40 -4.12 -3.05 -11.23
C ASP A 40 -3.14 -2.07 -10.58
N ARG A 41 -3.53 -0.79 -10.53
CA ARG A 41 -2.71 0.30 -9.99
C ARG A 41 -2.86 0.47 -8.48
N ALA A 42 -3.77 -0.26 -7.85
CA ALA A 42 -4.04 -0.26 -6.42
C ALA A 42 -4.48 -1.66 -5.98
N THR A 43 -4.14 -2.04 -4.75
CA THR A 43 -4.64 -3.26 -4.11
C THR A 43 -4.78 -3.03 -2.60
N THR A 44 -5.66 -3.80 -1.95
CA THR A 44 -5.87 -3.76 -0.50
C THR A 44 -5.82 -5.18 0.07
N ASN A 45 -6.75 -5.59 0.95
CA ASN A 45 -6.76 -6.87 1.67
C ASN A 45 -7.75 -7.89 1.09
N HIS A 46 -8.05 -7.78 -0.20
CA HIS A 46 -8.76 -8.80 -1.00
C HIS A 46 -8.11 -8.88 -2.38
N GLN A 47 -8.40 -9.96 -3.12
CA GLN A 47 -7.86 -10.18 -4.47
C GLN A 47 -8.93 -9.84 -5.51
N GLU A 48 -9.14 -10.70 -6.50
CA GLU A 48 -10.12 -10.49 -7.58
C GLU A 48 -11.55 -10.37 -7.04
N THR A 49 -11.87 -11.11 -5.96
CA THR A 49 -13.17 -11.08 -5.29
C THR A 49 -13.02 -11.11 -3.78
N VAL A 50 -14.08 -10.68 -3.08
CA VAL A 50 -14.18 -10.83 -1.64
C VAL A 50 -14.60 -12.26 -1.32
N VAL A 51 -13.67 -13.05 -0.77
CA VAL A 51 -13.91 -14.43 -0.33
C VAL A 51 -14.20 -14.55 1.17
N TRP A 52 -13.91 -13.49 1.94
CA TRP A 52 -14.17 -13.41 3.38
C TRP A 52 -14.90 -12.10 3.74
N PRO A 53 -16.24 -12.07 3.71
CA PRO A 53 -17.04 -10.85 3.87
C PRO A 53 -16.81 -10.11 5.20
N GLU A 54 -16.64 -10.83 6.30
CA GLU A 54 -16.47 -10.30 7.65
C GLU A 54 -15.14 -9.55 7.77
N LEU A 55 -14.05 -10.15 7.26
CA LEU A 55 -12.75 -9.51 7.18
C LEU A 55 -12.79 -8.30 6.24
N ALA A 56 -13.51 -8.39 5.12
CA ALA A 56 -13.65 -7.29 4.17
C ALA A 56 -14.38 -6.09 4.78
N LYS A 57 -15.43 -6.35 5.58
CA LYS A 57 -16.17 -5.32 6.33
C LYS A 57 -15.29 -4.71 7.42
N TRP A 58 -14.60 -5.53 8.21
CA TRP A 58 -13.74 -5.07 9.30
C TRP A 58 -12.59 -4.18 8.78
N SER A 59 -11.90 -4.62 7.72
CA SER A 59 -10.75 -3.91 7.13
C SER A 59 -11.14 -2.81 6.13
N ARG A 60 -12.44 -2.65 5.85
CA ARG A 60 -13.00 -1.74 4.83
C ARG A 60 -12.28 -1.85 3.48
N THR A 61 -11.87 -3.06 3.12
CA THR A 61 -10.93 -3.30 2.02
C THR A 61 -11.48 -2.82 0.67
N VAL A 62 -12.78 -3.00 0.43
CA VAL A 62 -13.45 -2.58 -0.81
C VAL A 62 -13.53 -1.06 -0.89
N GLU A 63 -13.89 -0.40 0.22
CA GLU A 63 -13.98 1.07 0.29
C GLU A 63 -12.62 1.73 0.06
N ARG A 64 -11.56 1.23 0.73
CA ARG A 64 -10.19 1.74 0.55
C ARG A 64 -9.69 1.55 -0.87
N LEU A 65 -10.00 0.40 -1.48
CA LEU A 65 -9.62 0.14 -2.87
C LEU A 65 -10.31 1.13 -3.82
N ARG A 66 -11.62 1.33 -3.65
CA ARG A 66 -12.40 2.28 -4.45
C ARG A 66 -11.81 3.69 -4.37
N VAL A 67 -11.55 4.21 -3.17
CA VAL A 67 -10.99 5.56 -2.98
C VAL A 67 -9.61 5.71 -3.63
N ALA A 68 -8.75 4.69 -3.52
CA ALA A 68 -7.43 4.69 -4.16
C ALA A 68 -7.54 4.67 -5.69
N GLN A 69 -8.43 3.84 -6.24
CA GLN A 69 -8.67 3.74 -7.68
C GLN A 69 -9.26 5.02 -8.26
N GLU A 70 -10.22 5.64 -7.57
CA GLU A 70 -10.79 6.93 -7.95
C GLU A 70 -9.72 8.02 -7.97
N ALA A 71 -8.82 8.05 -6.97
CA ALA A 71 -7.69 8.97 -6.96
C ALA A 71 -6.78 8.78 -8.18
N LEU A 72 -6.44 7.54 -8.50
CA LEU A 72 -5.53 7.21 -9.60
C LEU A 72 -6.15 7.40 -10.99
N SER A 73 -7.47 7.45 -11.07
CA SER A 73 -8.22 7.65 -12.32
C SER A 73 -8.42 9.13 -12.64
N ASP A 74 -8.26 10.02 -11.66
CA ASP A 74 -8.35 11.47 -11.86
C ASP A 74 -7.11 11.98 -12.63
N PRO A 75 -7.26 12.53 -13.85
CA PRO A 75 -6.14 13.04 -14.64
C PRO A 75 -5.44 14.26 -14.02
N ALA A 76 -6.11 14.99 -13.14
CA ALA A 76 -5.55 16.13 -12.43
C ALA A 76 -4.80 15.71 -11.15
N MET A 77 -4.86 14.41 -10.78
CA MET A 77 -4.24 13.91 -9.56
C MET A 77 -2.72 14.12 -9.56
N THR A 78 -2.26 14.91 -8.60
CA THR A 78 -0.82 15.06 -8.35
C THR A 78 -0.35 14.02 -7.33
N LEU A 79 0.96 13.76 -7.30
CA LEU A 79 1.54 12.90 -6.27
C LEU A 79 1.31 13.48 -4.86
N GLN A 80 1.35 14.80 -4.73
CA GLN A 80 1.11 15.49 -3.45
C GLN A 80 -0.32 15.25 -2.96
N ASP A 81 -1.31 15.40 -3.84
CA ASP A 81 -2.72 15.19 -3.49
C ASP A 81 -3.01 13.73 -3.19
N LEU A 82 -2.43 12.81 -3.98
CA LEU A 82 -2.53 11.37 -3.73
C LEU A 82 -1.93 11.02 -2.36
N THR A 83 -0.77 11.58 -2.03
CA THR A 83 -0.12 11.40 -0.73
C THR A 83 -1.01 11.90 0.40
N ALA A 84 -1.62 13.07 0.24
CA ALA A 84 -2.52 13.63 1.24
C ALA A 84 -3.70 12.69 1.50
N ARG A 85 -4.28 12.05 0.48
CA ARG A 85 -5.37 11.06 0.66
C ARG A 85 -4.97 9.86 1.53
N PHE A 86 -3.70 9.46 1.52
CA PHE A 86 -3.20 8.38 2.39
C PHE A 86 -3.08 8.78 3.87
N LEU A 87 -3.26 10.06 4.20
CA LEU A 87 -3.27 10.59 5.57
C LEU A 87 -4.69 10.89 6.08
N TYR A 88 -5.73 10.54 5.32
CA TYR A 88 -7.13 10.68 5.72
C TYR A 88 -7.93 9.37 5.56
N PRO A 89 -9.01 9.19 6.34
CA PRO A 89 -9.93 8.08 6.13
C PRO A 89 -10.51 8.07 4.70
N PRO A 90 -10.85 6.90 4.15
CA PRO A 90 -10.78 5.58 4.78
C PRO A 90 -9.42 4.89 4.64
N ILE A 91 -8.45 5.47 3.90
CA ILE A 91 -7.14 4.85 3.67
C ILE A 91 -6.30 4.90 4.95
N TYR A 92 -6.26 6.06 5.60
CA TYR A 92 -5.64 6.22 6.91
C TYR A 92 -6.57 5.70 8.01
N SER A 93 -6.08 4.75 8.79
CA SER A 93 -6.76 4.20 9.96
C SER A 93 -6.10 4.70 11.23
N CYS A 94 -6.89 5.22 12.17
CA CYS A 94 -6.48 5.51 13.54
C CYS A 94 -7.16 4.56 14.55
N GLY A 95 -7.67 3.41 14.10
CA GLY A 95 -8.34 2.46 14.97
C GLY A 95 -7.38 1.74 15.92
N THR A 96 -7.85 1.34 17.10
CA THR A 96 -7.05 0.69 18.15
C THR A 96 -6.51 -0.70 17.77
N THR A 97 -7.17 -1.40 16.84
CA THR A 97 -6.82 -2.80 16.48
C THR A 97 -5.94 -2.90 15.24
N SER A 98 -6.00 -1.92 14.34
CA SER A 98 -5.23 -1.90 13.09
C SER A 98 -5.00 -0.47 12.60
N PRO A 99 -4.22 0.34 13.33
CA PRO A 99 -3.87 1.68 12.90
C PRO A 99 -2.89 1.65 11.71
N THR A 100 -2.91 2.70 10.90
CA THR A 100 -1.91 2.92 9.85
C THR A 100 -0.60 3.32 10.52
N VAL A 101 0.37 2.41 10.53
CA VAL A 101 1.67 2.64 11.19
C VAL A 101 2.48 3.73 10.49
N TYR A 102 2.45 3.79 9.15
CA TYR A 102 3.07 4.83 8.33
C TYR A 102 2.52 4.79 6.90
N THR A 103 2.71 5.87 6.15
CA THR A 103 2.62 5.89 4.68
C THR A 103 4.01 5.93 4.09
N ALA A 104 4.27 5.20 2.99
CA ALA A 104 5.57 5.21 2.32
C ALA A 104 5.44 5.58 0.83
N ILE A 105 6.28 6.51 0.38
CA ILE A 105 6.43 6.84 -1.05
C ILE A 105 7.80 6.38 -1.50
N TYR A 106 7.84 5.28 -2.24
CA TYR A 106 9.06 4.82 -2.89
C TYR A 106 9.33 5.62 -4.16
N ARG A 107 10.57 6.05 -4.35
CA ARG A 107 11.04 6.77 -5.55
C ARG A 107 12.16 5.99 -6.21
N PRO A 108 11.85 4.95 -7.00
CA PRO A 108 12.84 3.99 -7.50
C PRO A 108 14.01 4.63 -8.24
N VAL A 109 13.76 5.66 -9.06
CA VAL A 109 14.80 6.39 -9.81
C VAL A 109 15.80 7.08 -8.87
N GLN A 110 15.31 7.68 -7.79
CA GLN A 110 16.13 8.38 -6.81
C GLN A 110 16.78 7.43 -5.79
N GLY A 111 16.28 6.20 -5.65
CA GLY A 111 16.79 5.24 -4.68
C GLY A 111 16.49 5.63 -3.24
N CYS A 112 15.35 6.30 -3.03
CA CYS A 112 14.90 6.76 -1.72
C CYS A 112 13.42 6.45 -1.46
N VAL A 113 13.04 6.58 -0.20
CA VAL A 113 11.68 6.44 0.31
C VAL A 113 11.36 7.58 1.27
N ASP A 114 10.16 8.14 1.15
CA ASP A 114 9.59 9.06 2.13
C ASP A 114 8.62 8.29 3.03
N TYR A 115 8.92 8.19 4.33
CA TYR A 115 7.99 7.73 5.36
C TYR A 115 7.23 8.93 5.93
N ILE A 116 5.91 8.83 5.96
CA ILE A 116 5.01 9.95 6.22
C ILE A 116 3.97 9.56 7.26
N TRP A 117 3.80 10.47 8.22
CA TRP A 117 2.74 10.51 9.22
C TRP A 117 2.06 11.88 9.16
N PRO A 118 0.86 12.06 9.73
CA PRO A 118 0.31 13.39 9.97
C PRO A 118 1.33 14.30 10.69
N GLY A 119 1.72 15.40 10.04
CA GLY A 119 2.66 16.38 10.59
C GLY A 119 4.14 15.98 10.61
N LYS A 120 4.52 14.79 10.12
CA LYS A 120 5.94 14.36 10.07
C LYS A 120 6.27 13.63 8.78
N THR A 121 7.41 13.98 8.18
CA THR A 121 7.99 13.26 7.05
C THR A 121 9.45 12.98 7.32
N VAL A 122 9.88 11.80 6.92
CA VAL A 122 11.24 11.30 7.07
C VAL A 122 11.66 10.69 5.74
N ARG A 123 12.82 11.09 5.23
CA ARG A 123 13.41 10.50 4.02
C ARG A 123 14.54 9.55 4.37
N GLN A 124 14.53 8.36 3.77
CA GLN A 124 15.61 7.39 3.81
C GLN A 124 16.06 7.05 2.40
N GLY A 125 17.35 6.75 2.20
CA GLY A 125 17.87 6.38 0.89
C GLY A 125 19.07 5.45 0.95
N PHE A 126 19.36 4.77 -0.15
CA PHE A 126 20.45 3.78 -0.18
C PHE A 126 21.84 4.39 0.00
N GLN A 127 22.07 5.63 -0.45
CA GLN A 127 23.39 6.27 -0.29
C GLN A 127 23.64 6.82 1.12
N ARG A 128 22.57 7.11 1.86
CA ARG A 128 22.63 7.69 3.22
C ARG A 128 21.47 7.13 4.02
N PHE A 129 21.70 5.96 4.60
CA PHE A 129 20.78 5.35 5.54
C PHE A 129 21.25 5.64 6.96
N GLU A 130 20.37 6.23 7.76
CA GLU A 130 20.59 6.45 9.19
C GLU A 130 19.48 5.75 9.96
N ALA A 131 19.86 4.77 10.80
CA ALA A 131 18.88 4.08 11.63
C ALA A 131 18.16 5.08 12.55
N MET A 132 16.85 4.91 12.69
CA MET A 132 16.04 5.84 13.46
C MET A 132 14.82 5.16 14.06
N GLU A 133 14.29 5.80 15.09
CA GLU A 133 13.07 5.40 15.78
C GLU A 133 12.11 6.59 15.82
N TYR A 134 10.83 6.31 15.66
CA TYR A 134 9.78 7.32 15.79
C TYR A 134 8.51 6.69 16.35
N THR A 135 8.03 7.26 17.45
CA THR A 135 6.72 6.94 18.03
C THR A 135 5.72 7.97 17.53
N HIS A 136 4.73 7.51 16.77
CA HIS A 136 3.64 8.37 16.33
C HIS A 136 2.55 8.42 17.40
N ASP A 137 2.18 9.64 17.80
CA ASP A 137 1.01 9.88 18.63
C ASP A 137 -0.21 10.06 17.73
N TYR A 138 -1.14 9.11 17.82
CA TYR A 138 -2.40 9.15 17.08
C TYR A 138 -3.44 10.08 17.75
N GLY A 139 -3.10 10.70 18.87
CA GLY A 139 -4.02 11.43 19.74
C GLY A 139 -4.94 10.48 20.51
N GLY A 140 -6.12 10.98 20.90
CA GLY A 140 -7.18 10.14 21.46
C GLY A 140 -7.70 9.17 20.40
N LEU A 141 -7.31 7.90 20.48
CA LEU A 141 -7.89 6.83 19.65
C LEU A 141 -9.38 6.73 20.00
N THR A 142 -10.26 7.12 19.06
CA THR A 142 -11.72 6.93 19.16
C THR A 142 -12.12 5.51 18.80
#